data_AF-A0A1Y4E7E9-F1
#
_entry.id   AF-A0A1Y4E7E9-F1
#
_cell.length_a   1.000
_cell.length_b   1.000
_cell.length_c   1.000
_cell.angle_alpha   90.00
_cell.angle_beta   90.00
_cell.angle_gamma   90.00
#
_symmetry.space_group_name_H-M   'P 1'
#
loop_
_entity.id
_entity.type
_entity.pdbx_description
1 polymer ?
#
loop_
_entity_poly.entity_id
_entity_poly.type
_entity_poly.pdbx_seq_one_letter_code
_entity_poly.pdbx_strand_id
1 'polypeptide(L)' 'MHVAIRRPTEHATKFWLTADGGCILASNGSNLPVRELRKLATFIAYNHGLICEAWANAFGAETPRFYR' A
#
# COMPACT_ATOMS: atom_id res chain seq x y z
N MET A 1 1.79 -4.07 0.12
CA MET A 1 0.36 -3.72 0.00
C MET A 1 -0.04 -3.78 -1.47
N HIS A 2 -1.14 -4.46 -1.79
CA HIS A 2 -1.59 -4.67 -3.17
C HIS A 2 -2.65 -3.62 -3.52
N VAL A 3 -2.46 -2.91 -4.63
CA VAL A 3 -3.42 -1.89 -5.11
C VAL A 3 -4.00 -2.37 -6.43
N ALA A 4 -5.27 -2.75 -6.42
CA ALA A 4 -5.97 -3.26 -7.60
C ALA A 4 -7.40 -2.73 -7.67
N ILE A 5 -7.93 -2.63 -8.89
CA ILE A 5 -9.35 -2.36 -9.10
C ILE A 5 -10.12 -3.66 -8.89
N ARG A 6 -11.08 -3.66 -7.96
CA ARG A 6 -11.96 -4.79 -7.60
C ARG A 6 -11.25 -5.98 -6.94
N ARG A 7 -10.50 -6.76 -7.71
CA ARG A 7 -9.86 -8.00 -7.24
C ARG A 7 -8.33 -7.91 -7.33
N PRO A 8 -7.58 -8.43 -6.35
CA PRO A 8 -6.13 -8.54 -6.48
C PRO A 8 -5.76 -9.40 -7.69
N THR A 9 -4.83 -8.92 -8.51
CA THR A 9 -4.27 -9.67 -9.64
C THR A 9 -2.76 -9.79 -9.48
N GLU A 10 -2.15 -10.84 -10.03
CA GLU A 10 -0.71 -11.11 -9.89
C GLU A 10 0.14 -9.89 -10.28
N HIS A 11 -0.20 -9.24 -11.39
CA HIS A 11 0.48 -8.07 -11.93
C HIS A 11 -0.14 -6.73 -11.51
N ALA A 12 -0.87 -6.68 -10.40
CA ALA A 12 -1.35 -5.39 -9.89
C ALA A 12 -0.19 -4.53 -9.34
N THR A 13 -0.40 -3.21 -9.34
CA THR A 13 0.51 -2.23 -8.74
C THR A 13 0.64 -2.48 -7.24
N LYS A 14 1.87 -2.39 -6.71
CA LYS A 14 2.18 -2.70 -5.30
C LYS A 14 2.96 -1.56 -4.66
N PHE A 15 2.68 -1.31 -3.39
CA PHE A 15 3.43 -0.37 -2.56
C PHE A 15 3.93 -1.07 -1.30
N TRP A 16 5.14 -0.72 -0.88
CA TRP A 16 5.65 -1.02 0.45
C TRP A 16 5.22 0.07 1.42
N LEU A 17 4.84 -0.30 2.64
CA LEU A 17 4.64 0.66 3.73
C LEU A 17 5.97 0.89 4.43
N THR A 18 6.20 2.13 4.87
CA THR A 18 7.41 2.51 5.60
C THR A 18 7.04 2.88 7.05
N ALA A 19 7.98 2.69 7.97
CA ALA A 19 7.72 2.85 9.40
C ALA A 19 7.43 4.32 9.81
N ASP A 20 7.80 5.28 8.97
CA ASP A 20 7.55 6.72 9.13
C ASP A 20 6.12 7.14 8.71
N GLY A 21 5.27 6.19 8.32
CA GLY A 21 3.89 6.46 7.89
C GLY A 21 3.74 6.69 6.38
N GLY A 22 4.81 6.52 5.62
CA GLY A 22 4.82 6.66 4.17
C GLY A 22 4.59 5.37 3.40
N CYS A 23 4.86 5.44 2.09
CA CYS A 23 4.94 4.26 1.24
C CYS A 23 5.90 4.48 0.05
N ILE A 24 6.41 3.37 -0.49
CA ILE A 24 7.31 3.33 -1.64
C ILE A 24 6.71 2.43 -2.71
N LEU A 25 6.77 2.85 -3.98
CA LEU A 25 6.32 2.02 -5.10
C LEU A 25 7.21 0.77 -5.22
N ALA A 26 6.61 -0.40 -5.06
CA ALA A 26 7.28 -1.68 -5.21
C ALA A 26 7.25 -2.17 -6.67
N SER A 27 6.11 -2.01 -7.34
CA SER A 27 5.96 -2.34 -8.76
C SER A 27 4.77 -1.60 -9.36
N ASN A 28 4.85 -1.24 -10.64
CA ASN A 28 3.75 -0.65 -11.41
C ASN A 28 3.24 -1.64 -12.47
N GLY A 29 2.86 -2.86 -12.06
CA GLY A 29 2.41 -3.88 -13.00
C GLY A 29 1.11 -3.52 -13.75
N SER A 30 0.32 -2.56 -13.22
CA SER A 30 -0.88 -2.05 -13.89
C SER A 30 -0.61 -0.91 -14.87
N ASN A 31 0.65 -0.56 -15.15
CA ASN A 31 1.05 0.52 -16.06
C ASN A 31 0.34 1.85 -15.78
N LEU A 32 0.18 2.20 -14.50
CA LEU A 32 -0.47 3.45 -14.12
C LEU A 32 0.43 4.65 -14.45
N PRO A 33 -0.14 5.78 -14.91
CA PRO A 33 0.61 7.02 -15.07
C PRO A 33 1.20 7.51 -13.75
N VAL A 34 2.36 8.16 -13.83
CA VAL A 34 3.09 8.70 -12.64
C VAL A 34 2.19 9.60 -11.77
N ARG A 35 1.32 10.39 -12.39
CA ARG A 35 0.37 11.24 -11.66
C ARG A 35 -0.58 10.43 -10.78
N GLU A 36 -1.08 9.30 -11.26
CA GLU A 36 -1.99 8.45 -10.50
C GLU A 36 -1.24 7.68 -9.41
N LEU A 37 0.00 7.23 -9.69
CA LEU A 37 0.88 6.64 -8.66
C LEU A 37 1.14 7.59 -7.49
N ARG A 38 1.36 8.89 -7.77
CA ARG A 38 1.54 9.91 -6.73
C ARG A 38 0.29 10.09 -5.88
N LYS A 39 -0.89 10.16 -6.50
CA LYS A 39 -2.16 10.23 -5.76
C LYS A 39 -2.37 9.01 -4.87
N LEU A 40 -2.07 7.82 -5.39
CA LEU A 40 -2.15 6.59 -4.60
C LEU A 40 -1.17 6.64 -3.42
N ALA A 41 0.06 7.09 -3.62
CA ALA A 41 1.03 7.24 -2.54
C ALA A 41 0.55 8.23 -1.47
N THR A 42 0.01 9.38 -1.87
CA THR A 42 -0.59 10.36 -0.94
C THR A 42 -1.77 9.76 -0.17
N PHE A 43 -2.66 9.04 -0.85
CA PHE A 43 -3.80 8.39 -0.21
C PHE A 43 -3.36 7.34 0.80
N ILE A 44 -2.38 6.50 0.45
CA ILE A 44 -1.84 5.47 1.35
C ILE A 44 -1.21 6.12 2.58
N ALA A 45 -0.39 7.16 2.42
CA ALA A 45 0.25 7.85 3.53
C ALA A 45 -0.79 8.52 4.47
N TYR A 46 -1.80 9.20 3.91
CA TYR A 46 -2.86 9.82 4.70
C TYR A 46 -3.68 8.81 5.52
N ASN A 47 -3.87 7.60 4.97
CA ASN A 47 -4.63 6.53 5.62
C ASN A 47 -3.74 5.47 6.29
N HIS A 48 -2.45 5.76 6.51
CA HIS A 48 -1.47 4.76 6.95
C HIS A 48 -1.89 4.07 8.25
N GLY A 49 -2.36 4.85 9.24
CA GLY A 49 -2.85 4.32 10.51
C GLY A 49 -4.03 3.36 10.33
N LEU A 50 -5.03 3.76 9.53
CA LEU A 50 -6.20 2.92 9.22
C LEU A 50 -5.80 1.62 8.51
N ILE A 51 -4.83 1.67 7.59
CA ILE A 51 -4.33 0.48 6.90
C ILE A 51 -3.63 -0.47 7.88
N CYS A 52 -2.83 0.06 8.81
CA CYS A 52 -2.16 -0.75 9.83
C CYS A 52 -3.17 -1.37 10.81
N GLU A 53 -4.18 -0.62 11.22
CA GLU A 53 -5.27 -1.12 12.08
C GLU A 53 -6.07 -2.22 11.38
N ALA A 54 -6.44 -2.01 10.11
CA ALA A 54 -7.13 -3.03 9.31
C ALA A 54 -6.29 -4.31 9.16
N TRP A 55 -4.97 -4.18 9.01
CA TRP A 55 -4.06 -5.32 9.02
C TRP A 55 -4.08 -6.05 10.36
N ALA A 56 -3.94 -5.32 11.47
CA ALA A 56 -3.98 -5.91 12.80
C ALA A 56 -5.32 -6.62 13.08
N ASN A 57 -6.43 -6.02 12.66
CA ASN A 57 -7.75 -6.65 12.81
C ASN A 57 -7.88 -7.94 11.98
N ALA A 58 -7.22 -8.03 10.82
CA ALA A 58 -7.28 -9.20 9.95
C ALA A 58 -6.32 -10.33 10.35
N PHE A 59 -5.16 -9.99 10.93
CA PHE A 59 -4.06 -10.93 11.19
C PHE A 59 -3.67 -11.03 12.69
N GLY A 60 -4.43 -10.40 13.60
CA GLY A 60 -4.11 -10.30 15.02
C GLY A 60 -3.33 -9.03 15.36
N ALA A 61 -3.04 -8.77 16.65
CA ALA A 61 -2.38 -7.52 17.12
C ALA A 61 -0.92 -7.32 16.61
N GLU A 62 -0.53 -7.99 15.53
CA GLU A 62 0.71 -7.85 14.81
C GLU A 62 0.71 -6.57 13.96
N THR A 63 1.79 -5.82 14.08
CA THR A 63 2.05 -4.69 13.18
C THR A 63 2.62 -5.22 11.85
N PRO A 64 2.24 -4.63 10.70
CA PRO A 64 2.84 -5.00 9.42
C PRO A 64 4.36 -4.83 9.47
N ARG A 65 5.09 -5.74 8.83
CA ARG A 65 6.52 -5.51 8.59
C ARG A 65 6.68 -4.36 7.60
N PHE A 66 7.30 -3.27 8.06
CA PHE A 66 7.64 -2.13 7.23
C PHE A 66 8.91 -2.36 6.41
N TYR A 67 8.97 -1.73 5.25
CA TYR A 67 10.16 -1.66 4.41
C TYR A 67 11.20 -0.73 5.05
N ARG A 68 12.47 -1.15 5.04
CA ARG A 68 13.63 -0.42 5.55
C ARG A 68 14.51 0.03 4.39
#